data_AF-A0A5B8UJJ4-F1
#
_entry.id   AF-A0A5B8UJJ4-F1
#
_cell.length_a   1.000
_cell.length_b   1.000
_cell.length_c   1.000
_cell.angle_alpha   90.00
_cell.angle_beta   90.00
_cell.angle_gamma   90.00
#
_symmetry.space_group_name_H-M   'P 1'
#
loop_
_entity.id
_entity.type
_entity.pdbx_description
1 polymer ?
#
loop_
_entity_poly.entity_id
_entity_poly.type
_entity_poly.pdbx_seq_one_letter_code
_entity_poly.pdbx_strand_id
1 'polypeptide(L)'
;MAQSAPATNLINDGAVIRIEKNGKTLLVAKDQVKTIDTVHDNIVRIDIGEGPLKNIFLNYQEVSNPVVASANELRDTIKAMMVTDAYLGGDAKEVTQIAILNQVSQLTNVLVAINNRELKVTADEPSRTDESNPYTIYRGWHSRFGIPDQQEWAIERIRRDGDEIISEWAFGTKRAIYPWTERETLNYVPYDHDLPIESPLPILPDYNPPAEGPGGPVGDSNPPVYQPVE
;
A
#
# COMPACT_ATOMS: atom_id res chain seq x y z
N MET A 1 15.75 -46.90 -33.65
CA MET A 1 14.98 -45.65 -33.53
C MET A 1 14.73 -45.43 -32.05
N ALA A 2 15.47 -44.51 -31.42
CA ALA A 2 15.33 -44.24 -30.00
C ALA A 2 14.03 -43.43 -29.79
N GLN A 3 13.08 -44.03 -29.08
CA GLN A 3 11.86 -43.35 -28.67
C GLN A 3 12.26 -42.27 -27.67
N SER A 4 12.12 -40.99 -28.06
CA SER A 4 12.28 -39.84 -27.17
C SER A 4 11.48 -40.09 -25.90
N ALA A 5 12.12 -40.00 -24.72
CA ALA A 5 11.42 -40.13 -23.46
C ALA A 5 10.26 -39.12 -23.43
N PRO A 6 9.05 -39.53 -22.97
CA PRO A 6 7.87 -38.68 -22.97
C PRO A 6 8.06 -37.53 -21.96
N ALA A 7 8.45 -36.38 -22.47
CA ALA A 7 8.70 -35.17 -21.69
C ALA A 7 7.38 -34.39 -21.49
N THR A 8 6.99 -34.15 -20.25
CA THR A 8 5.81 -33.35 -19.90
C THR A 8 6.22 -31.88 -19.80
N ASN A 9 5.55 -31.01 -20.54
CA ASN A 9 5.77 -29.57 -20.48
C ASN A 9 4.59 -28.88 -19.78
N LEU A 10 4.90 -27.99 -18.85
CA LEU A 10 3.96 -27.13 -18.14
C LEU A 10 4.22 -25.69 -18.55
N ILE A 11 3.21 -25.07 -19.14
CA ILE A 11 3.30 -23.72 -19.69
C ILE A 11 2.22 -22.87 -19.03
N ASN A 12 2.63 -21.72 -18.50
CA ASN A 12 1.71 -20.69 -18.04
C ASN A 12 1.15 -19.96 -19.27
N ASP A 13 -0.15 -20.06 -19.52
CA ASP A 13 -0.84 -19.46 -20.67
C ASP A 13 -1.92 -18.48 -20.19
N GLY A 14 -1.52 -17.58 -19.28
CA GLY A 14 -2.36 -16.52 -18.75
C GLY A 14 -3.43 -17.03 -17.79
N ALA A 15 -4.65 -17.24 -18.27
CA ALA A 15 -5.79 -17.70 -17.46
C ALA A 15 -5.82 -19.23 -17.26
N VAL A 16 -4.95 -19.97 -17.95
CA VAL A 16 -4.89 -21.43 -17.88
C VAL A 16 -3.45 -21.92 -17.69
N ILE A 17 -3.29 -23.11 -17.13
CA ILE A 17 -2.05 -23.89 -17.22
C ILE A 17 -2.21 -24.88 -18.36
N ARG A 18 -1.30 -24.84 -19.32
CA ARG A 18 -1.23 -25.79 -20.43
C ARG A 18 -0.25 -26.91 -20.08
N ILE A 19 -0.75 -28.14 -20.09
CA ILE A 19 0.02 -29.35 -19.83
C ILE A 19 0.12 -30.14 -21.14
N GLU A 20 1.34 -30.31 -21.64
CA GLU A 20 1.60 -31.05 -22.87
C GLU A 20 2.34 -32.34 -22.54
N LYS A 21 1.78 -33.49 -22.97
CA LYS A 21 2.38 -34.80 -22.80
C LYS A 21 2.13 -35.64 -24.04
N ASN A 22 3.18 -36.13 -24.68
CA ASN A 22 3.09 -37.01 -25.86
C ASN A 22 2.27 -36.43 -27.02
N GLY A 23 2.41 -35.13 -27.28
CA GLY A 23 1.65 -34.43 -28.32
C GLY A 23 0.16 -34.24 -28.00
N LYS A 24 -0.28 -34.59 -26.79
CA LYS A 24 -1.61 -34.27 -26.27
C LYS A 24 -1.51 -33.06 -25.36
N THR A 25 -2.48 -32.17 -25.49
CA THR A 25 -2.57 -30.94 -24.69
C THR A 25 -3.79 -31.00 -23.78
N LEU A 26 -3.58 -30.74 -22.50
CA LEU A 26 -4.62 -30.51 -21.51
C LEU A 26 -4.55 -29.05 -21.06
N LEU A 27 -5.68 -28.36 -21.11
CA LEU A 27 -5.81 -26.99 -20.61
C LEU A 27 -6.54 -27.03 -19.27
N VAL A 28 -5.92 -26.45 -18.24
CA VAL A 28 -6.47 -26.38 -16.90
C VAL A 28 -6.74 -24.92 -16.57
N ALA A 29 -8.00 -24.56 -16.42
CA ALA A 29 -8.36 -23.19 -16.05
C ALA A 29 -7.96 -22.91 -14.61
N LYS A 30 -7.26 -21.79 -14.38
CA LYS A 30 -6.66 -21.46 -13.07
C LYS A 30 -7.72 -21.21 -11.98
N ASP A 31 -8.86 -20.64 -12.38
CA ASP A 31 -10.03 -20.40 -11.53
C ASP A 31 -10.72 -21.69 -11.04
N GLN A 32 -10.48 -22.82 -11.72
CA GLN A 32 -11.02 -24.12 -11.35
C GLN A 32 -10.10 -24.90 -10.42
N VAL A 33 -8.85 -24.48 -10.24
CA VAL A 33 -7.90 -25.15 -9.35
C VAL A 33 -8.24 -24.83 -7.90
N LYS A 34 -8.60 -25.85 -7.12
CA LYS A 34 -8.89 -25.73 -5.69
C LYS A 34 -7.63 -25.82 -4.84
N THR A 35 -6.83 -26.86 -5.06
CA THR A 35 -5.57 -27.07 -4.32
C THR A 35 -4.49 -27.68 -5.20
N ILE A 36 -3.23 -27.45 -4.82
CA ILE A 36 -2.05 -28.08 -5.40
C ILE A 36 -1.20 -28.61 -4.26
N ASP A 37 -1.11 -29.94 -4.17
CA ASP A 37 -0.52 -30.64 -3.03
C ASP A 37 0.50 -31.67 -3.51
N THR A 38 1.55 -31.88 -2.70
CA THR A 38 2.45 -33.03 -2.87
C THR A 38 1.80 -34.22 -2.17
N VAL A 39 1.36 -35.23 -2.92
CA VAL A 39 0.67 -36.42 -2.37
C VAL A 39 1.61 -37.58 -2.08
N HIS A 40 2.76 -37.62 -2.75
CA HIS A 40 3.83 -38.60 -2.54
C HIS A 40 5.17 -37.95 -2.92
N ASP A 41 6.31 -38.53 -2.53
CA ASP A 41 7.65 -37.95 -2.73
C ASP A 41 7.92 -37.49 -4.17
N ASN A 42 7.30 -38.15 -5.15
CA ASN A 42 7.49 -37.86 -6.57
C ASN A 42 6.26 -37.25 -7.28
N ILE A 43 5.10 -37.14 -6.61
CA ILE A 43 3.83 -36.81 -7.29
C ILE A 43 3.19 -35.55 -6.73
N VAL A 44 2.87 -34.62 -7.63
CA VAL A 44 2.05 -33.43 -7.38
C VAL A 44 0.63 -33.69 -7.87
N ARG A 45 -0.36 -33.38 -7.03
CA ARG A 45 -1.78 -33.41 -7.36
C ARG A 45 -2.28 -31.98 -7.56
N ILE A 46 -2.94 -31.74 -8.70
CA ILE A 46 -3.75 -30.55 -8.96
C ILE A 46 -5.22 -30.96 -8.84
N ASP A 47 -5.92 -30.43 -7.85
CA ASP A 47 -7.36 -30.66 -7.64
C ASP A 47 -8.15 -29.58 -8.39
N ILE A 48 -8.99 -30.00 -9.34
CA ILE A 48 -9.83 -29.12 -10.17
C ILE A 48 -11.34 -29.27 -9.87
N GLY A 49 -11.72 -29.85 -8.72
CA GLY A 49 -13.12 -29.90 -8.27
C GLY A 49 -13.58 -31.20 -7.62
N GLU A 50 -14.88 -31.29 -7.29
CA GLU A 50 -15.44 -32.47 -6.63
C GLU A 50 -15.51 -33.70 -7.56
N GLY A 51 -14.90 -34.80 -7.11
CA GLY A 51 -14.97 -36.13 -7.73
C GLY A 51 -13.58 -36.72 -8.05
N PRO A 52 -13.43 -38.05 -8.09
CA PRO A 52 -12.14 -38.72 -8.28
C PRO A 52 -11.52 -38.47 -9.67
N LEU A 53 -12.32 -38.10 -10.67
CA LEU A 53 -11.89 -37.82 -12.04
C LEU A 53 -11.41 -36.38 -12.26
N LYS A 54 -11.45 -35.54 -11.22
CA LYS A 54 -11.07 -34.12 -11.27
C LYS A 54 -9.74 -33.84 -10.58
N ASN A 55 -8.87 -34.84 -10.52
CA ASN A 55 -7.52 -34.70 -10.01
C ASN A 55 -6.52 -35.01 -11.12
N ILE A 56 -5.54 -34.12 -11.29
CA ILE A 56 -4.43 -34.32 -12.21
C ILE A 56 -3.20 -34.68 -11.39
N PHE A 57 -2.58 -35.81 -11.70
CA PHE A 57 -1.38 -36.27 -11.03
C PHE A 57 -0.18 -36.13 -11.97
N LEU A 58 0.84 -35.41 -11.51
CA LEU A 58 2.07 -35.15 -12.25
C LEU A 58 3.25 -35.73 -11.47
N ASN A 59 4.01 -36.60 -12.12
CA ASN A 59 5.30 -37.06 -11.60
C ASN A 59 6.38 -36.06 -11.99
N TYR A 60 7.12 -35.51 -11.03
CA TYR A 60 8.12 -34.47 -11.32
C TYR A 60 9.26 -34.96 -12.22
N GLN A 61 9.59 -36.25 -12.17
CA GLN A 61 10.65 -36.85 -13.00
C GLN A 61 10.26 -36.91 -14.49
N GLU A 62 8.96 -36.82 -14.79
CA GLU A 62 8.45 -36.78 -16.16
C GLU A 62 8.28 -35.34 -16.66
N VAL A 63 8.45 -34.33 -15.81
CA VAL A 63 8.36 -32.92 -16.19
C VAL A 63 9.73 -32.45 -16.68
N SER A 64 9.82 -32.14 -17.97
CA SER A 64 11.05 -31.66 -18.61
C SER A 64 11.12 -30.15 -18.68
N ASN A 65 9.97 -29.47 -18.59
CA ASN A 65 9.90 -28.02 -18.59
C ASN A 65 8.69 -27.60 -17.75
N PRO A 66 8.87 -26.86 -16.64
CA PRO A 66 10.14 -26.44 -16.06
C PRO A 66 10.92 -27.63 -15.48
N VAL A 67 12.26 -27.58 -15.57
CA VAL A 67 13.13 -28.57 -14.92
C VAL A 67 13.13 -28.31 -13.42
N VAL A 68 12.80 -29.33 -12.64
CA VAL A 68 12.64 -29.25 -11.18
C VAL A 68 13.34 -30.44 -10.53
N ALA A 69 13.94 -30.24 -9.36
CA ALA A 69 14.70 -31.26 -8.65
C ALA A 69 13.85 -32.11 -7.70
N SER A 70 12.63 -31.67 -7.36
CA SER A 70 11.73 -32.38 -6.46
C SER A 70 10.24 -32.12 -6.74
N ALA A 71 9.36 -32.98 -6.21
CA ALA A 71 7.92 -32.75 -6.28
C ALA A 71 7.47 -31.48 -5.53
N ASN A 72 8.15 -31.09 -4.46
CA ASN A 72 7.85 -29.84 -3.75
C ASN A 72 8.18 -28.62 -4.62
N GLU A 73 9.34 -28.64 -5.29
CA GLU A 73 9.71 -27.59 -6.23
C GLU A 73 8.75 -27.53 -7.43
N LEU A 74 8.31 -28.69 -7.94
CA LEU A 74 7.26 -28.73 -8.96
C LEU A 74 5.95 -28.10 -8.47
N ARG A 75 5.48 -28.46 -7.27
CA ARG A 75 4.28 -27.89 -6.65
C ARG A 75 4.40 -26.38 -6.55
N ASP A 76 5.52 -25.89 -6.03
CA ASP A 76 5.74 -24.46 -5.80
C ASP A 76 5.86 -23.71 -7.13
N THR A 77 6.42 -24.35 -8.15
CA THR A 77 6.47 -23.82 -9.52
C THR A 77 5.08 -23.72 -10.13
N ILE A 78 4.24 -24.75 -9.99
CA ILE A 78 2.85 -24.71 -10.46
C ILE A 78 2.06 -23.65 -9.68
N LYS A 79 2.30 -23.51 -8.37
CA LYS A 79 1.70 -22.43 -7.55
C LYS A 79 2.15 -21.04 -8.00
N ALA A 80 3.42 -20.86 -8.37
CA ALA A 80 3.89 -19.63 -8.96
C ALA A 80 3.18 -19.34 -10.30
N MET A 81 2.94 -20.37 -11.13
CA MET A 81 2.11 -20.25 -12.32
C MET A 81 0.64 -19.93 -12.01
N MET A 82 0.12 -20.17 -10.80
CA MET A 82 -1.23 -19.76 -10.41
C MET A 82 -1.34 -18.27 -10.14
N VAL A 83 -0.23 -17.63 -9.78
CA VAL A 83 -0.19 -16.18 -9.67
C VAL A 83 -0.32 -15.62 -11.09
N THR A 84 -1.31 -14.75 -11.28
CA THR A 84 -1.48 -14.08 -12.58
C THR A 84 -0.29 -13.14 -12.73
N ASP A 85 0.57 -13.41 -13.71
CA ASP A 85 1.70 -12.53 -14.01
C ASP A 85 1.17 -11.11 -14.26
N ALA A 86 1.46 -10.19 -13.34
CA ALA A 86 1.68 -8.80 -13.70
C ALA A 86 2.95 -8.80 -14.56
N TYR A 87 2.77 -9.02 -15.86
CA TYR A 87 3.86 -9.44 -16.74
C TYR A 87 4.93 -8.34 -16.88
N LEU A 88 6.13 -8.67 -16.41
CA LEU A 88 7.38 -7.93 -16.64
C LEU A 88 7.97 -8.35 -17.99
N GLY A 89 7.71 -7.56 -19.03
CA GLY A 89 8.58 -7.49 -20.22
C GLY A 89 8.40 -8.57 -21.28
N GLY A 90 7.55 -8.27 -22.26
CA GLY A 90 7.47 -8.95 -23.56
C GLY A 90 6.30 -8.37 -24.35
N ASP A 91 6.47 -8.26 -25.67
CA ASP A 91 5.68 -7.39 -26.55
C ASP A 91 4.16 -7.44 -26.33
N ALA A 92 3.56 -6.25 -26.24
CA ALA A 92 2.15 -6.04 -25.94
C ALA A 92 1.25 -6.64 -27.04
N LYS A 93 0.57 -7.75 -26.73
CA LYS A 93 -0.60 -8.20 -27.49
C LYS A 93 -1.83 -7.40 -27.04
N GLU A 94 -2.79 -7.20 -27.94
CA GLU A 94 -4.00 -6.37 -27.77
C GLU A 94 -4.79 -6.68 -26.47
N VAL A 95 -4.81 -7.94 -26.06
CA VAL A 95 -5.42 -8.41 -24.80
C VAL A 95 -4.73 -7.83 -23.56
N THR A 96 -3.40 -7.64 -23.61
CA THR A 96 -2.59 -7.06 -22.53
C THR A 96 -2.86 -5.57 -22.37
N GLN A 97 -3.11 -4.84 -23.47
CA GLN A 97 -3.47 -3.41 -23.40
C GLN A 97 -4.82 -3.21 -22.71
N ILE A 98 -5.80 -4.07 -22.99
CA ILE A 98 -7.13 -4.02 -22.34
C ILE A 98 -7.01 -4.33 -20.84
N ALA A 99 -6.18 -5.30 -20.46
CA ALA A 99 -5.94 -5.62 -19.05
C ALA A 99 -5.25 -4.45 -18.30
N ILE A 100 -4.25 -3.81 -18.91
CA ILE A 100 -3.60 -2.61 -18.38
C ILE A 100 -4.61 -1.46 -18.26
N LEU A 101 -5.41 -1.22 -19.28
CA LEU A 101 -6.46 -0.18 -19.25
C LEU A 101 -7.46 -0.41 -18.12
N ASN A 102 -7.85 -1.67 -17.87
CA ASN A 102 -8.74 -2.02 -16.75
C ASN A 102 -8.06 -1.82 -15.39
N GLN A 103 -6.79 -2.20 -15.23
CA GLN A 103 -6.04 -1.97 -13.99
C GLN A 103 -5.82 -0.48 -13.73
N VAL A 104 -5.45 0.30 -14.75
CA VAL A 104 -5.34 1.76 -14.65
C VAL A 104 -6.68 2.38 -14.27
N SER A 105 -7.78 1.94 -14.89
CA SER A 105 -9.12 2.41 -14.54
C SER A 105 -9.50 2.06 -13.10
N GLN A 106 -9.13 0.87 -12.62
CA GLN A 106 -9.32 0.46 -11.23
C GLN A 106 -8.48 1.31 -10.27
N LEU A 107 -7.22 1.59 -10.60
CA LEU A 107 -6.36 2.48 -9.82
C LEU A 107 -6.90 3.91 -9.79
N THR A 108 -7.39 4.43 -10.92
CA THR A 108 -8.08 5.72 -10.98
C THR A 108 -9.31 5.73 -10.06
N ASN A 109 -10.12 4.67 -10.08
CA ASN A 109 -11.29 4.54 -9.22
C ASN A 109 -10.91 4.45 -7.73
N VAL A 110 -9.82 3.74 -7.39
CA VAL A 110 -9.29 3.67 -6.02
C VAL A 110 -8.77 5.02 -5.58
N LEU A 111 -8.02 5.74 -6.42
CA LEU A 111 -7.51 7.08 -6.12
C LEU A 111 -8.64 8.09 -5.94
N VAL A 112 -9.65 8.04 -6.81
CA VAL A 112 -10.88 8.83 -6.67
C VAL A 112 -11.61 8.48 -5.38
N ALA A 113 -11.70 7.21 -5.01
CA ALA A 113 -12.33 6.79 -3.76
C ALA A 113 -11.53 7.23 -2.52
N ILE A 114 -10.19 7.26 -2.59
CA ILE A 114 -9.31 7.77 -1.54
C ILE A 114 -9.48 9.28 -1.39
N ASN A 115 -9.41 10.04 -2.50
CA ASN A 115 -9.66 11.48 -2.51
C ASN A 115 -11.07 11.82 -1.99
N ASN A 116 -12.08 11.03 -2.36
CA ASN A 116 -13.45 11.23 -1.91
C ASN A 116 -13.71 10.80 -0.46
N ARG A 117 -12.87 9.95 0.15
CA ARG A 117 -12.99 9.58 1.57
C ARG A 117 -12.49 10.69 2.48
N GLU A 118 -11.43 11.40 2.09
CA GLU A 118 -10.94 12.56 2.85
C GLU A 118 -11.94 13.74 2.84
N LEU A 119 -12.75 13.87 1.78
CA LEU A 119 -13.78 14.91 1.67
C LEU A 119 -15.08 14.63 2.44
N LYS A 120 -15.31 13.40 2.92
CA LYS A 120 -16.61 13.01 3.51
C LYS A 120 -16.69 13.12 5.03
N VAL A 121 -15.58 13.12 5.76
CA VAL A 121 -15.62 13.15 7.23
C VAL A 121 -16.25 14.45 7.75
N THR A 122 -16.08 15.55 7.02
CA THR A 122 -16.63 16.88 7.37
C THR A 122 -17.90 17.23 6.58
N ALA A 123 -18.48 16.28 5.84
CA ALA A 123 -19.70 16.51 5.06
C ALA A 123 -20.96 16.51 5.94
N ASP A 124 -20.92 15.79 7.06
CA ASP A 124 -21.99 15.72 8.05
C ASP A 124 -21.76 16.71 9.20
N GLU A 125 -22.70 16.77 10.15
CA GLU A 125 -22.58 17.62 11.34
C GLU A 125 -21.41 17.19 12.24
N PRO A 126 -20.78 18.14 12.98
CA PRO A 126 -19.70 17.81 13.89
C PRO A 126 -20.19 16.87 14.98
N SER A 127 -19.42 15.79 15.21
CA SER A 127 -19.72 14.80 16.24
C SER A 127 -19.48 15.36 17.65
N ARG A 128 -18.68 16.41 17.77
CA ARG A 128 -18.42 17.10 19.03
C ARG A 128 -18.34 18.60 18.83
N THR A 129 -18.91 19.35 19.77
CA THR A 129 -18.80 20.80 19.84
C THR A 129 -18.40 21.20 21.26
N ASP A 130 -17.45 22.11 21.36
CA ASP A 130 -17.04 22.72 22.62
C ASP A 130 -17.20 24.24 22.54
N GLU A 131 -18.08 24.76 23.40
CA GLU A 131 -18.43 26.17 23.52
C GLU A 131 -18.04 26.72 24.91
N SER A 132 -17.10 26.06 25.60
CA SER A 132 -16.67 26.45 26.94
C SER A 132 -16.04 27.86 26.97
N ASN A 133 -15.56 28.35 25.82
CA ASN A 133 -15.04 29.70 25.66
C ASN A 133 -16.06 30.59 24.91
N PRO A 134 -16.45 31.75 25.47
CA PRO A 134 -17.45 32.63 24.84
C PRO A 134 -17.00 33.27 23.52
N TYR A 135 -15.69 33.30 23.23
CA TYR A 135 -15.14 33.91 22.02
C TYR A 135 -14.68 32.89 20.98
N THR A 136 -14.66 31.60 21.34
CA THR A 136 -14.12 30.52 20.51
C THR A 136 -14.94 29.25 20.65
N ILE A 137 -15.40 28.72 19.52
CA ILE A 137 -16.09 27.43 19.43
C ILE A 137 -15.18 26.45 18.71
N TYR A 138 -15.02 25.24 19.25
CA TYR A 138 -14.34 24.15 18.57
C TYR A 138 -15.35 23.13 18.07
N ARG A 139 -15.20 22.66 16.84
CA ARG A 139 -16.03 21.63 16.21
C ARG A 139 -15.16 20.48 15.74
N GLY A 140 -15.59 19.26 16.04
CA GLY A 140 -14.83 18.05 15.78
C GLY A 140 -15.61 17.04 14.96
N TRP A 141 -15.00 16.53 13.90
CA TRP A 141 -15.52 15.46 13.08
C TRP A 141 -14.64 14.23 13.16
N HIS A 142 -15.27 13.06 13.14
CA HIS A 142 -14.58 11.77 13.09
C HIS A 142 -15.32 10.81 12.18
N SER A 143 -14.65 9.77 11.71
CA SER A 143 -15.29 8.77 10.83
C SER A 143 -16.08 7.67 11.55
N ARG A 144 -15.89 7.48 12.87
CA ARG A 144 -16.45 6.32 13.63
C ARG A 144 -16.91 6.65 15.06
N PHE A 145 -16.26 6.11 16.09
CA PHE A 145 -16.54 6.36 17.51
C PHE A 145 -15.34 7.16 18.01
N GLY A 146 -15.44 8.49 17.98
CA GLY A 146 -14.29 9.35 18.25
C GLY A 146 -13.78 9.23 19.68
N ILE A 147 -12.57 8.71 19.83
CA ILE A 147 -11.78 8.68 21.06
C ILE A 147 -10.99 9.99 21.14
N PRO A 148 -11.20 10.83 22.17
CA PRO A 148 -10.64 12.19 22.18
C PRO A 148 -9.12 12.30 22.08
N ASP A 149 -8.37 11.33 22.61
CA ASP A 149 -6.91 11.33 22.62
C ASP A 149 -6.27 10.71 21.37
N GLN A 150 -7.08 10.19 20.43
CA GLN A 150 -6.57 9.56 19.21
C GLN A 150 -6.50 10.56 18.05
N GLN A 151 -5.53 10.36 17.16
CA GLN A 151 -5.34 11.16 15.94
C GLN A 151 -6.36 10.78 14.85
N GLU A 152 -7.63 11.07 15.13
CA GLU A 152 -8.75 10.71 14.24
C GLU A 152 -9.79 11.82 14.10
N TRP A 153 -9.45 13.04 14.54
CA TRP A 153 -10.34 14.19 14.51
C TRP A 153 -9.91 15.21 13.49
N ALA A 154 -10.88 15.69 12.71
CA ALA A 154 -10.77 16.94 11.97
C ALA A 154 -11.35 18.04 12.85
N ILE A 155 -10.62 19.14 13.03
CA ILE A 155 -10.97 20.15 14.03
C ILE A 155 -11.04 21.52 13.37
N GLU A 156 -12.19 22.15 13.49
CA GLU A 156 -12.44 23.54 13.12
C GLU A 156 -12.48 24.40 14.40
N ARG A 157 -11.85 25.57 14.35
CA ARG A 157 -12.00 26.64 15.32
C ARG A 157 -12.78 27.78 14.69
N ILE A 158 -13.84 28.18 15.36
CA ILE A 158 -14.62 29.36 15.00
C ILE A 158 -14.35 30.40 16.08
N ARG A 159 -13.74 31.53 15.71
CA ARG A 159 -13.51 32.65 16.61
C ARG A 159 -14.24 33.89 16.15
N ARG A 160 -14.58 34.76 17.09
CA ARG A 160 -15.18 36.06 16.78
C ARG A 160 -14.15 37.17 16.98
N ASP A 161 -14.02 38.03 15.97
CA ASP A 161 -13.18 39.23 16.01
C ASP A 161 -14.04 40.45 15.62
N GLY A 162 -14.52 41.17 16.63
CA GLY A 162 -15.54 42.22 16.45
C GLY A 162 -16.84 41.65 15.86
N ASP A 163 -17.19 42.11 14.67
CA ASP A 163 -18.38 41.65 13.91
C ASP A 163 -18.07 40.50 12.94
N GLU A 164 -16.81 40.06 12.85
CA GLU A 164 -16.38 39.00 11.96
C GLU A 164 -16.39 37.64 12.67
N ILE A 165 -16.90 36.61 11.98
CA ILE A 165 -16.80 35.21 12.38
C ILE A 165 -15.76 34.56 11.48
N ILE A 166 -14.66 34.12 12.09
CA ILE A 166 -13.51 33.56 11.39
C ILE A 166 -13.48 32.05 11.67
N SER A 167 -13.63 31.26 10.61
CA SER A 167 -13.47 29.81 10.62
C SER A 167 -12.06 29.44 10.17
N GLU A 168 -11.37 28.68 11.00
CA GLU A 168 -10.01 28.21 10.79
C GLU A 168 -9.96 26.71 11.06
N TRP A 169 -9.09 26.01 10.35
CA TRP A 169 -8.90 24.57 10.51
C TRP A 169 -7.57 24.31 11.17
N ALA A 170 -7.49 23.23 11.96
CA ALA A 170 -6.22 22.75 12.50
C ALA A 170 -5.24 22.55 11.34
N PHE A 171 -4.13 23.29 11.38
CA PHE A 171 -3.12 23.39 10.32
C PHE A 171 -3.69 23.62 8.90
N GLY A 172 -4.84 24.28 8.79
CA GLY A 172 -5.45 24.62 7.50
C GLY A 172 -6.05 23.45 6.75
N THR A 173 -6.27 22.30 7.41
CA THR A 173 -6.73 21.08 6.76
C THR A 173 -7.95 20.45 7.44
N LYS A 174 -8.82 19.83 6.64
CA LYS A 174 -10.02 19.10 7.10
C LYS A 174 -9.73 17.63 7.43
N ARG A 175 -8.45 17.27 7.58
CA ARG A 175 -8.02 15.90 7.80
C ARG A 175 -8.28 15.46 9.23
N ALA A 176 -8.73 14.22 9.35
CA ALA A 176 -9.04 13.58 10.61
C ALA A 176 -7.80 12.93 11.23
N ILE A 177 -6.81 13.75 11.59
CA ILE A 177 -5.46 13.30 12.02
C ILE A 177 -5.00 13.97 13.33
N TYR A 178 -5.90 14.67 14.02
CA TYR A 178 -5.57 15.38 15.24
C TYR A 178 -6.25 14.74 16.46
N PRO A 179 -5.65 14.83 17.65
CA PRO A 179 -6.33 14.51 18.89
C PRO A 179 -7.25 15.67 19.30
N TRP A 180 -8.50 15.35 19.65
CA TRP A 180 -9.46 16.34 20.15
C TRP A 180 -9.02 17.01 21.45
N THR A 181 -8.31 16.27 22.31
CA THR A 181 -7.85 16.82 23.60
C THR A 181 -6.86 17.98 23.43
N GLU A 182 -6.15 18.05 22.31
CA GLU A 182 -5.24 19.15 21.97
C GLU A 182 -5.92 20.30 21.21
N ARG A 183 -7.24 20.29 21.04
CA ARG A 183 -7.96 21.31 20.23
C ARG A 183 -7.60 22.76 20.59
N GLU A 184 -7.25 23.06 21.83
CA GLU A 184 -6.89 24.43 22.25
C GLU A 184 -5.45 24.82 21.88
N THR A 185 -4.56 23.85 21.70
CA THR A 185 -3.12 24.06 21.51
C THR A 185 -2.66 23.90 20.07
N LEU A 186 -3.50 23.36 19.18
CA LEU A 186 -3.19 23.23 17.76
C LEU A 186 -3.03 24.60 17.07
N ASN A 187 -2.25 24.62 15.99
CA ASN A 187 -2.18 25.81 15.14
C ASN A 187 -3.43 25.87 14.25
N TYR A 188 -4.06 27.04 14.14
CA TYR A 188 -5.27 27.24 13.36
C TYR A 188 -5.04 28.34 12.33
N VAL A 189 -5.30 28.01 11.07
CA VAL A 189 -5.21 28.92 9.94
C VAL A 189 -6.42 28.71 9.02
N PRO A 190 -6.74 29.68 8.15
CA PRO A 190 -7.79 29.49 7.14
C PRO A 190 -7.58 28.20 6.34
N TYR A 191 -8.68 27.60 5.88
CA TYR A 191 -8.59 26.38 5.07
C TYR A 191 -7.78 26.65 3.81
N ASP A 192 -6.72 25.86 3.64
CA ASP A 192 -5.86 25.95 2.47
C ASP A 192 -6.32 24.90 1.44
N HIS A 193 -6.81 25.39 0.30
CA HIS A 193 -7.31 24.57 -0.79
C HIS A 193 -6.18 23.90 -1.60
N ASP A 194 -4.94 24.37 -1.43
CA ASP A 194 -3.77 23.98 -2.20
C ASP A 194 -2.79 23.09 -1.41
N LEU A 195 -3.06 22.83 -0.11
CA LEU A 195 -2.25 21.88 0.66
C LEU A 195 -2.36 20.47 0.08
N PRO A 196 -1.22 19.82 -0.28
CA PRO A 196 -1.25 18.45 -0.76
C PRO A 196 -1.81 17.50 0.32
N ILE A 197 -2.66 16.57 -0.11
CA ILE A 197 -3.24 15.47 0.70
C ILE A 197 -2.16 14.69 1.47
N GLU A 198 -0.93 14.66 0.95
CA GLU A 198 0.26 14.17 1.65
C GLU A 198 1.07 15.33 2.24
N SER A 199 0.73 15.75 3.45
CA SER A 199 1.74 16.26 4.37
C SER A 199 1.33 15.90 5.80
N PRO A 200 1.84 14.80 6.37
CA PRO A 200 2.25 14.90 7.76
C PRO A 200 3.33 15.98 7.76
N LEU A 201 3.13 17.09 8.46
CA LEU A 201 4.24 18.01 8.65
C LEU A 201 5.42 17.18 9.17
N PRO A 202 6.61 17.24 8.53
CA PRO A 202 7.76 16.55 9.04
C PRO A 202 8.02 17.06 10.45
N ILE A 203 8.15 16.13 11.40
CA ILE A 203 8.80 16.42 12.68
C ILE A 203 10.20 16.92 12.28
N LEU A 204 10.46 18.22 12.35
CA LEU A 204 11.78 18.75 12.07
C LEU A 204 12.74 18.19 13.14
N PRO A 205 13.75 17.36 12.79
CA PRO A 205 14.93 17.31 13.62
C PRO A 205 15.64 18.66 13.45
N ASP A 206 16.05 19.27 14.57
CA ASP A 206 16.73 20.56 14.68
C ASP A 206 17.39 21.04 13.38
N TYR A 207 16.79 22.08 12.80
CA TYR A 207 17.37 22.76 11.64
C TYR A 207 18.61 23.54 12.10
N ASN A 208 19.80 23.02 11.80
CA ASN A 208 20.99 23.85 11.66
C ASN A 208 21.66 23.55 10.30
N PRO A 209 21.46 24.39 9.28
CA PRO A 209 22.02 24.18 7.96
C PRO A 209 23.54 24.42 7.98
N PRO A 210 24.31 23.69 7.15
CA PRO A 210 25.75 23.85 7.05
C PRO A 210 26.08 25.16 6.30
N ALA A 211 26.86 26.04 6.92
CA ALA A 211 27.45 27.16 6.19
C ALA A 211 28.65 26.65 5.37
N GLU A 212 28.51 26.73 4.06
CA GLU A 212 29.49 26.34 3.05
C GLU A 212 30.81 27.12 3.13
N GLY A 213 31.92 26.43 2.84
CA GLY A 213 32.88 26.88 1.83
C GLY A 213 34.11 27.70 2.28
N PRO A 214 35.21 27.63 1.49
CA PRO A 214 36.58 27.73 2.01
C PRO A 214 37.19 29.13 1.89
N GLY A 215 37.84 29.58 2.96
CA GLY A 215 38.70 30.76 2.98
C GLY A 215 39.26 30.99 4.38
N GLY A 216 40.52 30.63 4.61
CA GLY A 216 41.23 30.94 5.87
C GLY A 216 41.69 32.41 5.93
N PRO A 217 42.63 32.80 6.82
CA PRO A 217 43.17 32.05 7.96
C PRO A 217 43.34 32.88 9.26
N VAL A 218 43.68 32.17 10.35
CA VAL A 218 44.37 32.55 11.63
C VAL A 218 43.89 33.74 12.46
N GLY A 219 43.71 33.49 13.77
CA GLY A 219 43.76 34.55 14.79
C GLY A 219 43.63 34.00 16.21
N ASP A 220 44.75 33.57 16.79
CA ASP A 220 44.92 33.21 18.20
C ASP A 220 44.32 34.23 19.16
N SER A 221 43.64 33.75 20.22
CA SER A 221 43.57 34.41 21.54
C SER A 221 42.92 33.48 22.58
N ASN A 222 43.71 32.63 23.22
CA ASN A 222 43.54 32.36 24.66
C ASN A 222 44.35 33.47 25.40
N PRO A 223 44.15 33.87 26.68
CA PRO A 223 43.79 33.06 27.86
C PRO A 223 42.94 33.89 28.91
N PRO A 224 42.86 33.62 30.23
CA PRO A 224 43.47 32.56 31.03
C PRO A 224 42.56 31.79 32.02
N VAL A 225 43.12 30.64 32.39
CA VAL A 225 42.80 29.74 33.49
C VAL A 225 42.89 30.45 34.84
N TYR A 226 41.91 30.24 35.71
CA TYR A 226 42.05 30.45 37.17
C TYR A 226 41.33 29.32 37.94
N GLN A 227 42.13 28.46 38.56
CA GLN A 227 41.84 27.67 39.77
C GLN A 227 43.19 27.54 40.50
N PRO A 228 43.26 27.24 41.81
CA PRO A 228 42.26 27.20 42.91
C PRO A 228 42.72 28.14 44.08
N VAL A 229 42.03 28.35 45.19
CA VAL A 229 41.86 27.58 46.47
C VAL A 229 41.04 28.53 47.40
N GLU A 230 40.19 28.17 48.36
CA GLU A 230 39.92 27.00 49.21
C GLU A 230 38.43 26.63 49.21
#